data_AF-A0A1G2F435-F1
#
_entry.id   AF-A0A1G2F435-F1
#
_cell.length_a   1.000
_cell.length_b   1.000
_cell.length_c   1.000
_cell.angle_alpha   90.00
_cell.angle_beta   90.00
_cell.angle_gamma   90.00
#
_symmetry.space_group_name_H-M   'P 1'
#
loop_
_entity.id
_entity.type
_entity.pdbx_description
1 polymer ?
#
loop_
_entity_poly.entity_id
_entity_poly.type
_entity_poly.pdbx_seq_one_letter_code
_entity_poly.pdbx_strand_id
1 'polypeptide(L)'
;MLISFKEVRLRTLKNRIIQKMKEEKQKTKKFVWSLEELKDALNLDARTKKTTMKEIKPILKMLEKENRITIIPCTITYGPVGSKHVYSTEIKFWG
;
A
#
# COMPACT_ATOMS: atom_id res chain seq x y z
N MET A 1 -26.61 5.37 -12.60
CA MET A 1 -25.51 4.41 -12.40
C MET A 1 -25.15 4.42 -10.92
N LEU A 2 -25.67 3.45 -10.13
CA LEU A 2 -25.43 3.39 -8.68
C LEU A 2 -24.00 2.88 -8.47
N ILE A 3 -23.08 3.77 -8.12
CA ILE A 3 -21.75 3.38 -7.68
C ILE A 3 -21.96 2.45 -6.47
N SER A 4 -21.57 1.19 -6.60
CA SER A 4 -21.81 0.22 -5.53
C SER A 4 -21.10 0.68 -4.27
N PHE A 5 -21.75 0.53 -3.11
CA PHE A 5 -21.19 0.90 -1.81
C PHE A 5 -19.78 0.29 -1.57
N LYS A 6 -19.54 -0.88 -2.18
CA LYS A 6 -18.21 -1.53 -2.26
C LYS A 6 -17.16 -0.70 -2.98
N GLU A 7 -17.47 -0.09 -4.12
CA GLU A 7 -16.52 0.73 -4.88
C GLU A 7 -16.17 2.01 -4.15
N VAL A 8 -17.16 2.67 -3.54
CA VAL A 8 -16.92 3.87 -2.71
C VAL A 8 -16.00 3.52 -1.55
N ARG A 9 -16.25 2.40 -0.86
CA ARG A 9 -15.42 1.92 0.24
C ARG A 9 -14.00 1.56 -0.21
N LEU A 10 -13.83 0.90 -1.35
CA LEU A 10 -12.52 0.59 -1.92
C LEU A 10 -11.73 1.86 -2.30
N ARG A 11 -12.38 2.87 -2.89
CA ARG A 11 -11.75 4.17 -3.20
C ARG A 11 -11.32 4.90 -1.93
N THR A 12 -12.16 4.92 -0.91
CA THR A 12 -11.83 5.53 0.39
C THR A 12 -10.64 4.83 1.04
N LEU A 13 -10.62 3.50 1.07
CA LEU A 13 -9.48 2.72 1.57
C LEU A 13 -8.21 2.98 0.75
N LYS A 14 -8.31 3.09 -0.58
CA LYS A 14 -7.20 3.44 -1.47
C LYS A 14 -6.57 4.77 -1.08
N ASN A 15 -7.38 5.82 -0.96
CA ASN A 15 -6.88 7.14 -0.59
C ASN A 15 -6.21 7.14 0.79
N ARG A 16 -6.73 6.38 1.75
CA ARG A 16 -6.15 6.28 3.09
C ARG A 16 -4.83 5.52 3.10
N ILE A 17 -4.70 4.43 2.33
CA ILE A 17 -3.43 3.73 2.13
C ILE A 17 -2.36 4.69 1.61
N ILE A 18 -2.70 5.45 0.56
CA ILE A 18 -1.79 6.46 -0.02
C ILE A 18 -1.43 7.52 1.02
N GLN A 19 -2.40 8.05 1.76
CA GLN A 19 -2.15 9.05 2.79
C GLN A 19 -1.20 8.52 3.87
N LYS A 20 -1.47 7.32 4.40
CA LYS A 20 -0.63 6.69 5.42
C LYS A 20 0.79 6.46 4.93
N MET A 21 0.95 5.93 3.71
CA MET A 21 2.26 5.75 3.08
C MET A 21 2.98 7.09 2.86
N LYS A 22 2.24 8.16 2.50
CA LYS A 22 2.80 9.50 2.31
C LYS A 22 3.20 10.16 3.64
N GLU A 23 2.40 10.00 4.68
CA GLU A 23 2.69 10.49 6.03
C GLU A 23 3.95 9.83 6.58
N GLU A 24 4.04 8.51 6.47
CA GLU A 24 5.21 7.77 6.94
C GLU A 24 6.46 8.05 6.11
N LYS A 25 6.31 8.19 4.78
CA LYS A 25 7.40 8.68 3.93
C LYS A 25 7.90 10.06 4.39
N GLN A 26 7.02 10.95 4.84
CA GLN A 26 7.44 12.27 5.35
C GLN A 26 8.04 12.18 6.75
N LYS A 27 7.48 11.34 7.62
CA LYS A 27 7.87 11.24 9.04
C LYS A 27 9.16 10.45 9.24
N THR A 28 9.27 9.30 8.59
CA THR A 28 10.36 8.32 8.81
C THR A 28 11.20 8.09 7.56
N LYS A 29 10.86 8.71 6.42
CA LYS A 29 11.45 8.39 5.11
C LYS A 29 11.38 6.89 4.79
N LYS A 30 10.40 6.17 5.35
CA LYS A 30 10.17 4.75 5.10
C LYS A 30 9.38 4.58 3.81
N PHE A 31 9.98 3.90 2.83
CA PHE A 31 9.38 3.62 1.52
C PHE A 31 8.83 2.20 1.40
N VAL A 32 9.28 1.31 2.27
CA VAL A 32 9.05 -0.14 2.18
C VAL A 32 8.12 -0.56 3.31
N TRP A 33 7.09 -1.34 2.97
CA TRP A 33 6.01 -1.76 3.86
C TRP A 33 5.73 -3.23 3.68
N SER A 34 5.65 -4.00 4.76
CA SER A 34 5.12 -5.37 4.69
C SER A 34 3.59 -5.35 4.55
N LEU A 35 3.02 -6.40 3.93
CA LEU A 35 1.56 -6.56 3.85
C LEU A 35 0.88 -6.49 5.23
N GLU A 36 1.53 -7.03 6.25
CA GLU A 36 1.06 -7.01 7.62
C GLU A 36 1.18 -5.65 8.27
N GLU A 37 2.31 -4.95 8.09
CA GLU A 37 2.49 -3.58 8.58
C GLU A 37 1.45 -2.63 7.98
N LEU A 38 1.15 -2.77 6.68
CA LEU A 38 0.13 -1.95 6.05
C LEU A 38 -1.26 -2.25 6.61
N LYS A 39 -1.58 -3.54 6.80
CA LYS A 39 -2.85 -3.96 7.42
C LYS A 39 -2.96 -3.39 8.84
N ASP A 40 -1.89 -3.46 9.62
CA ASP A 40 -1.86 -2.98 11.00
C ASP A 40 -1.99 -1.45 11.06
N ALA A 41 -1.24 -0.73 10.23
CA ALA A 41 -1.30 0.73 10.11
C ALA A 41 -2.67 1.26 9.69
N LEU A 42 -3.44 0.48 8.91
CA LEU A 42 -4.82 0.80 8.55
C LEU A 42 -5.84 0.47 9.65
N ASN A 43 -5.56 -0.54 10.47
CA ASN A 43 -6.42 -0.94 11.61
C ASN A 43 -6.18 -0.08 12.85
N LEU A 44 -4.95 0.41 13.06
CA LEU A 44 -4.59 1.37 14.11
C LEU A 44 -5.34 2.69 13.95
N ASP A 45 -5.76 3.02 12.73
CA ASP A 45 -6.66 4.15 12.48
C ASP A 45 -8.08 3.74 12.91
N ALA A 46 -8.36 3.90 14.21
CA ALA A 46 -9.57 3.48 14.94
C ALA A 46 -10.90 3.93 14.31
N ARG A 47 -10.83 4.82 13.31
CA ARG A 47 -11.96 5.33 12.53
C ARG A 47 -12.46 4.34 11.47
N THR A 48 -11.79 3.22 11.23
CA THR A 48 -12.17 2.22 10.23
C THR A 48 -12.68 0.93 10.83
N LYS A 49 -13.75 0.37 10.24
CA LYS A 49 -14.05 -1.06 10.41
C LYS A 49 -12.81 -1.89 10.01
N LYS A 50 -12.51 -2.94 10.77
CA LYS A 50 -11.35 -3.85 10.56
C LYS A 50 -11.15 -4.12 9.07
N THR A 51 -10.06 -3.60 8.52
CA THR A 51 -9.74 -3.77 7.09
C THR A 51 -9.12 -5.14 6.92
N THR A 52 -9.71 -5.98 6.07
CA THR A 52 -9.22 -7.35 5.86
C THR A 52 -8.24 -7.39 4.68
N MET A 53 -7.28 -8.32 4.68
CA MET A 53 -6.38 -8.54 3.52
C MET A 53 -7.13 -8.74 2.20
N LYS A 54 -8.35 -9.29 2.23
CA LYS A 54 -9.23 -9.43 1.06
C LYS A 54 -9.60 -8.08 0.42
N GLU A 55 -9.71 -7.01 1.20
CA GLU A 55 -9.97 -5.65 0.70
C GLU A 55 -8.68 -4.93 0.31
N ILE A 56 -7.56 -5.20 0.99
CA ILE A 56 -6.27 -4.55 0.73
C ILE A 56 -5.62 -5.06 -0.56
N LYS A 57 -5.62 -6.38 -0.81
CA LYS A 57 -5.05 -7.00 -2.03
C LYS A 57 -5.50 -6.33 -3.35
N PRO A 58 -6.79 -6.15 -3.62
CA PRO A 58 -7.23 -5.51 -4.86
C PRO A 58 -6.80 -4.04 -4.93
N ILE A 59 -6.78 -3.32 -3.81
CA ILE A 59 -6.33 -1.92 -3.77
C ILE A 59 -4.85 -1.82 -4.11
N LEU A 60 -4.02 -2.72 -3.58
CA LEU A 60 -2.60 -2.79 -3.91
C LEU A 60 -2.40 -3.04 -5.40
N LYS A 61 -3.11 -4.01 -5.99
CA LYS A 61 -3.06 -4.25 -7.44
C LYS A 61 -3.49 -3.03 -8.27
N MET A 62 -4.47 -2.25 -7.79
CA MET A 62 -4.86 -1.01 -8.47
C MET A 62 -3.75 0.03 -8.40
N LEU A 63 -3.13 0.22 -7.23
CA LEU A 63 -2.03 1.16 -7.03
C LEU A 63 -0.78 0.77 -7.82
N GLU A 64 -0.53 -0.53 -7.97
CA GLU A 64 0.54 -1.08 -8.81
C GLU A 64 0.27 -0.76 -10.29
N LYS A 65 -0.95 -1.00 -10.79
CA LYS A 65 -1.36 -0.62 -12.15
C LYS A 65 -1.28 0.89 -12.39
N GLU A 66 -1.58 1.70 -11.36
CA GLU A 66 -1.44 3.16 -11.40
C GLU A 66 0.02 3.62 -11.26
N ASN A 67 0.98 2.70 -11.18
CA ASN A 67 2.41 2.98 -11.02
C ASN A 67 2.72 3.85 -9.77
N ARG A 68 1.97 3.63 -8.68
CA ARG A 68 2.13 4.36 -7.41
C ARG A 68 2.89 3.56 -6.37
N ILE A 69 2.81 2.24 -6.46
CA ILE A 69 3.52 1.29 -5.60
C ILE A 69 4.13 0.18 -6.44
N THR A 70 5.14 -0.48 -5.90
CA THR A 70 5.70 -1.73 -6.44
C THR A 70 5.46 -2.84 -5.43
N ILE A 71 4.79 -3.92 -5.83
CA ILE A 71 4.62 -5.10 -4.98
C ILE A 71 5.74 -6.09 -5.32
N ILE A 72 6.57 -6.37 -4.32
CA ILE A 72 7.67 -7.34 -4.34
C ILE A 72 7.19 -8.54 -3.49
N PRO A 73 7.67 -9.78 -3.69
CA PRO A 73 7.39 -10.88 -2.77
C PRO A 73 7.55 -10.44 -1.30
N CYS A 74 6.46 -10.55 -0.54
CA CYS A 74 6.30 -10.14 0.86
C CYS A 74 6.34 -8.64 1.19
N THR A 75 6.59 -7.75 0.24
CA THR A 75 6.85 -6.32 0.54
C THR A 75 6.25 -5.37 -0.50
N ILE A 76 5.89 -4.17 -0.06
CA ILE A 76 5.26 -3.14 -0.87
C ILE A 76 6.08 -1.87 -0.76
N THR A 77 6.53 -1.35 -1.90
CA THR A 77 7.32 -0.12 -1.94
C THR A 77 6.47 1.02 -2.48
N TYR A 78 6.40 2.15 -1.76
CA TYR A 78 5.67 3.34 -2.18
C TYR A 78 6.54 4.25 -3.05
N GLY A 79 6.19 4.35 -4.33
CA GLY A 79 6.90 5.15 -5.33
C GLY A 79 6.68 4.62 -6.76
N PRO A 80 6.91 5.46 -7.78
CA PRO A 80 6.82 5.01 -9.17
C PRO A 80 7.89 3.97 -9.49
N VAL A 81 7.49 2.94 -10.23
CA VAL A 81 8.36 1.91 -10.82
C VAL A 81 9.44 2.63 -11.63
N GLY A 82 10.70 2.47 -11.23
CA GLY A 82 11.85 3.19 -11.81
C GLY A 82 12.48 4.24 -10.89
N SER A 83 11.90 4.53 -9.72
CA SER A 83 12.59 5.33 -8.70
C SER A 83 13.83 4.57 -8.22
N LYS A 84 15.02 5.16 -8.38
CA LYS A 84 16.34 4.59 -7.97
C LYS A 84 16.34 3.92 -6.58
N HIS A 85 15.47 4.34 -5.67
CA HIS A 85 15.32 3.75 -4.33
C HIS A 85 14.75 2.32 -4.30
N VAL A 86 13.98 1.89 -5.30
CA VAL A 86 13.39 0.54 -5.34
C VAL A 86 14.44 -0.53 -5.65
N TYR A 87 15.52 -0.14 -6.34
CA TYR A 87 16.62 -1.03 -6.72
C TYR A 87 17.80 -1.02 -5.72
N SER A 88 17.78 -0.17 -4.69
CA SER A 88 18.82 -0.17 -3.65
C SER A 88 18.61 -1.22 -2.56
N THR A 89 17.43 -1.84 -2.47
CA THR A 89 17.27 -3.07 -1.71
C THR A 89 17.61 -4.21 -2.67
N GLU A 90 18.90 -4.51 -2.79
CA GLU A 90 19.41 -5.75 -3.34
C GLU A 90 18.47 -6.88 -2.94
N ILE A 91 17.77 -7.44 -3.92
CA ILE A 91 17.17 -8.75 -3.78
C ILE A 91 18.37 -9.70 -3.76
N LYS A 92 18.95 -9.89 -2.57
CA LYS A 92 19.85 -10.99 -2.27
C LYS A 92 19.02 -12.27 -2.39
N PHE A 93 18.85 -12.75 -3.62
CA PHE A 93 18.56 -14.15 -3.89
C PHE A 93 19.77 -14.93 -3.35
N TRP A 94 19.66 -15.45 -2.13
CA TRP A 94 20.60 -16.45 -1.63
C TRP A 94 20.14 -17.82 -2.14
N GLY A 95 21.05 -18.48 -2.87
CA GLY A 95 21.21 -19.94 -2.96
C GLY A 95 20.08 -20.72 -3.61
#